data_AF-A0A7X7RK96-F1
#
_entry.id   AF-A0A7X7RK96-F1
#
_cell.length_a   1.000
_cell.length_b   1.000
_cell.length_c   1.000
_cell.angle_alpha   90.00
_cell.angle_beta   90.00
_cell.angle_gamma   90.00
#
_symmetry.space_group_name_H-M   'P 1'
#
loop_
_entity.id
_entity.type
_entity.pdbx_description
1 polymer ?
#
loop_
_entity_poly.entity_id
_entity_poly.type
_entity_poly.pdbx_seq_one_letter_code
_entity_poly.pdbx_strand_id
1 'polypeptide(L)'
;MTKSCLAWLVLLVSIIGAAEVNLLKDADFEKSAAGFVTQKYWAGEVEHLSGPGVGRSSAGALQLRTSQKGKEHFGRIMVQATVPAVSFRKFRLSIWGKGQGKLHLGAIKYVPAVEGKPNYIYDLQENPADLSGDWQQFSYMLDFSRERVNRIAPVIELRGESALALLDDAVLEQVVDPGAALSFSHSHQILPLGSAVPELSCRYSQGNTVLFLEARFNQEPVKQLELPVAADGTAVIPADICRQTTAGRLELSASAGGLSSKLFLQFVPAQDFSAAAALSRQVVLPKAMHILYLGDSLSDFDRGFNYPDKVNFWLNHRNPGKASFHNAGVGGDFITRVYARLVGGKTHRPEMYAGIFAASADYIFIFLGQNDTKASSARNFTIPIVPPEAQEKLYRDTIAILREKSPARLVLISAASTMADLCRQNTEKRVASGKVANMFGMPQHIEAYNAILQKLARELDLDYIDIYTPMQKHPDKGSLFSPADGVHLSEAGHAFVAEHILKYLSGRK
;
A
#
# COMPACT_ATOMS: atom_id res chain seq x y z
N MET A 1 -11.42 11.19 46.13
CA MET A 1 -11.48 11.69 44.74
C MET A 1 -10.32 11.06 43.97
N THR A 2 -10.57 9.89 43.42
CA THR A 2 -9.57 8.99 42.81
C THR A 2 -9.36 9.35 41.35
N LYS A 3 -8.13 9.74 41.00
CA LYS A 3 -7.66 9.85 39.61
C LYS A 3 -7.50 8.44 39.05
N SER A 4 -8.46 7.98 38.25
CA SER A 4 -8.31 6.74 37.48
C SER A 4 -7.37 7.00 36.30
N CYS A 5 -6.16 6.48 36.37
CA CYS A 5 -5.27 6.30 35.22
C CYS A 5 -5.96 5.38 34.21
N LEU A 6 -6.48 5.95 33.12
CA LEU A 6 -6.93 5.18 31.96
C LEU A 6 -5.69 4.66 31.23
N ALA A 7 -5.36 3.39 31.44
CA ALA A 7 -4.34 2.70 30.66
C ALA A 7 -4.89 2.52 29.23
N TRP A 8 -4.45 3.37 28.31
CA TRP A 8 -4.69 3.18 26.89
C TRP A 8 -3.84 1.99 26.44
N LEU A 9 -4.50 0.86 26.22
CA LEU A 9 -3.91 -0.28 25.52
C LEU A 9 -3.74 0.13 24.05
N VAL A 10 -2.65 0.83 23.75
CA VAL A 10 -2.22 1.06 22.38
C VAL A 10 -1.91 -0.32 21.82
N LEU A 11 -2.72 -0.79 20.87
CA LEU A 11 -2.40 -1.95 20.07
C LEU A 11 -1.14 -1.59 19.27
N LEU A 12 0.02 -1.89 19.86
CA LEU A 12 1.29 -1.89 19.17
C LEU A 12 1.15 -2.89 18.03
N VAL A 13 0.91 -2.40 16.82
CA VAL A 13 1.36 -3.12 15.62
C VAL A 13 2.88 -2.99 15.65
N SER A 14 3.50 -3.76 16.53
CA SER A 14 4.92 -4.06 16.46
C SER A 14 5.07 -4.82 15.15
N ILE A 15 5.61 -4.15 14.13
CA ILE A 15 6.30 -4.84 13.06
C ILE A 15 7.52 -5.45 13.76
N ILE A 16 7.33 -6.64 14.33
CA ILE A 16 8.42 -7.49 14.79
C ILE A 16 9.36 -7.61 13.61
N GLY A 17 10.64 -7.25 13.84
CA GLY A 17 11.66 -7.08 12.82
C GLY A 17 11.54 -8.14 11.74
N ALA A 18 11.18 -7.69 10.54
CA ALA A 18 11.28 -8.54 9.37
C ALA A 18 12.75 -8.97 9.28
N ALA A 19 12.99 -10.27 9.09
CA ALA A 19 14.25 -10.76 8.55
C ALA A 19 14.70 -9.84 7.39
N GLU A 20 16.00 -9.69 7.16
CA GLU A 20 16.58 -8.91 6.06
C GLU A 20 16.01 -9.38 4.70
N VAL A 21 14.83 -8.86 4.32
CA VAL A 21 14.20 -9.18 3.04
C VAL A 21 14.86 -8.30 2.01
N ASN A 22 15.72 -8.91 1.18
CA ASN A 22 16.23 -8.25 -0.02
C ASN A 22 15.04 -7.84 -0.90
N LEU A 23 14.92 -6.55 -1.15
CA LEU A 23 13.85 -5.97 -1.97
C LEU A 23 14.09 -6.17 -3.48
N LEU A 24 15.27 -6.67 -3.86
CA LEU A 24 15.62 -7.05 -5.23
C LEU A 24 15.24 -8.50 -5.50
N LYS A 25 14.84 -8.79 -6.74
CA LYS A 25 14.54 -10.15 -7.21
C LYS A 25 15.69 -10.68 -8.06
N ASP A 26 15.99 -11.97 -7.91
CA ASP A 26 17.01 -12.69 -8.68
C ASP A 26 18.36 -11.93 -8.70
N ALA A 27 18.72 -11.38 -7.53
CA ALA A 27 19.84 -10.45 -7.36
C ALA A 27 21.15 -11.14 -6.97
N ASP A 28 21.11 -12.47 -6.79
CA ASP A 28 22.24 -13.40 -6.66
C ASP A 28 22.76 -13.88 -8.03
N PHE A 29 22.06 -13.53 -9.11
CA PHE A 29 22.38 -13.88 -10.49
C PHE A 29 22.60 -15.38 -10.75
N GLU A 30 22.05 -16.28 -9.92
CA GLU A 30 22.27 -17.72 -10.07
C GLU A 30 21.72 -18.25 -11.40
N LYS A 31 20.53 -17.76 -11.78
CA LYS A 31 19.77 -18.28 -12.93
C LYS A 31 19.54 -17.24 -14.01
N SER A 32 19.56 -15.96 -13.66
CA SER A 32 19.26 -14.88 -14.60
C SER A 32 19.71 -13.53 -14.07
N ALA A 33 20.01 -12.62 -14.98
CA ALA A 33 20.13 -11.19 -14.70
C ALA A 33 19.04 -10.34 -15.36
N ALA A 34 17.93 -10.95 -15.81
CA ALA A 34 16.88 -10.27 -16.58
C ALA A 34 16.25 -9.06 -15.85
N GLY A 35 16.34 -9.03 -14.52
CA GLY A 35 15.89 -7.89 -13.70
C GLY A 35 16.82 -6.67 -13.75
N PHE A 36 18.01 -6.77 -14.34
CA PHE A 36 19.04 -5.73 -14.40
C PHE A 36 19.31 -5.36 -15.85
N VAL A 37 18.91 -4.15 -16.24
CA VAL A 37 18.85 -3.75 -17.65
C VAL A 37 19.57 -2.45 -17.91
N THR A 38 20.22 -2.35 -19.07
CA THR A 38 20.67 -1.08 -19.63
C THR A 38 19.56 -0.46 -20.48
N GLN A 39 19.42 0.87 -20.42
CA GLN A 39 18.47 1.60 -21.25
C GLN A 39 19.08 1.90 -22.62
N LYS A 40 18.27 1.95 -23.68
CA LYS A 40 18.75 2.27 -25.05
C LYS A 40 19.51 3.60 -25.12
N TYR A 41 19.20 4.54 -24.24
CA TYR A 41 19.84 5.85 -24.15
C TYR A 41 20.97 5.90 -23.11
N TRP A 42 21.37 4.79 -22.50
CA TRP A 42 22.62 4.68 -21.73
C TRP A 42 23.76 4.11 -22.57
N ALA A 43 24.93 4.00 -21.94
CA ALA A 43 26.11 3.33 -22.48
C ALA A 43 26.37 2.04 -21.68
N GLY A 44 27.27 1.23 -22.19
CA GLY A 44 27.71 -0.04 -21.63
C GLY A 44 26.93 -1.27 -22.11
N GLU A 45 27.58 -2.40 -21.90
CA GLU A 45 27.09 -3.73 -22.28
C GLU A 45 26.95 -4.59 -21.01
N VAL A 46 25.90 -5.41 -21.01
CA VAL A 46 25.53 -6.23 -19.87
C VAL A 46 25.40 -7.67 -20.34
N GLU A 47 26.09 -8.57 -19.66
CA GLU A 47 26.04 -10.00 -19.95
C GLU A 47 25.86 -10.79 -18.64
N HIS A 48 24.95 -11.76 -18.66
CA HIS A 48 24.86 -12.74 -17.57
C HIS A 48 25.83 -13.87 -17.86
N LEU A 49 26.77 -14.09 -16.95
CA LEU A 49 27.73 -15.17 -17.04
C LEU A 49 27.34 -16.28 -16.07
N SER A 50 27.55 -17.53 -16.47
CA SER A 50 27.32 -18.71 -15.62
C SER A 50 28.44 -19.73 -15.79
N GLY A 51 28.78 -20.42 -14.70
CA GLY A 51 29.80 -21.46 -14.69
C GLY A 51 30.57 -21.53 -13.36
N PRO A 52 31.34 -22.61 -13.14
CA PRO A 52 32.15 -22.76 -11.94
C PRO A 52 33.12 -21.60 -11.75
N GLY A 53 33.09 -20.94 -10.58
CA GLY A 53 34.00 -19.85 -10.21
C GLY A 53 33.71 -18.49 -10.87
N VAL A 54 32.58 -18.37 -11.57
CA VAL A 54 32.14 -17.09 -12.18
C VAL A 54 31.60 -16.14 -11.11
N GLY A 55 30.65 -16.61 -10.31
CA GLY A 55 30.08 -15.87 -9.18
C GLY A 55 31.00 -15.89 -7.95
N ARG A 56 30.68 -15.03 -6.99
CA ARG A 56 31.33 -14.99 -5.67
C ARG A 56 30.77 -16.07 -4.77
N SER A 57 29.46 -16.05 -4.57
CA SER A 57 28.70 -16.99 -3.74
C SER A 57 27.91 -18.00 -4.58
N SER A 58 27.70 -17.64 -5.86
CA SER A 58 26.71 -18.25 -6.74
C SER A 58 27.37 -18.82 -8.01
N ALA A 59 26.61 -19.58 -8.81
CA ALA A 59 27.10 -20.12 -10.07
C ALA A 59 27.11 -19.09 -11.22
N GLY A 60 26.66 -17.86 -10.97
CA GLY A 60 26.57 -16.80 -11.98
C GLY A 60 27.01 -15.44 -11.48
N ALA A 61 27.23 -14.52 -12.42
CA ALA A 61 27.54 -13.13 -12.14
C ALA A 61 27.03 -12.25 -13.28
N LEU A 62 26.80 -10.98 -12.98
CA LEU A 62 26.52 -9.97 -13.98
C LEU A 62 27.81 -9.30 -14.41
N GLN A 63 28.14 -9.35 -15.69
CA GLN A 63 29.23 -8.57 -16.27
C GLN A 63 28.72 -7.24 -16.81
N LEU A 64 29.34 -6.15 -16.39
CA LEU A 64 29.11 -4.81 -16.91
C LEU A 64 30.38 -4.28 -17.55
N ARG A 65 30.30 -3.90 -18.82
CA ARG A 65 31.39 -3.27 -19.57
C ARG A 65 31.03 -1.84 -19.92
N THR A 66 31.99 -0.92 -19.82
CA THR A 66 31.78 0.46 -20.28
C THR A 66 31.85 0.54 -21.80
N SER A 67 31.08 1.45 -22.39
CA SER A 67 31.27 1.86 -23.78
C SER A 67 31.30 3.39 -23.89
N GLN A 68 31.81 3.91 -25.01
CA GLN A 68 31.91 5.34 -25.24
C GLN A 68 30.54 5.93 -25.58
N LYS A 69 30.19 7.03 -24.92
CA LYS A 69 29.02 7.85 -25.29
C LYS A 69 29.33 9.32 -25.12
N GLY A 70 29.37 10.03 -26.24
CA GLY A 70 29.90 11.39 -26.27
C GLY A 70 31.37 11.40 -25.84
N LYS A 71 31.70 12.18 -24.81
CA LYS A 71 33.07 12.28 -24.26
C LYS A 71 33.32 11.35 -23.07
N GLU A 72 32.33 10.58 -22.66
CA GLU A 72 32.38 9.77 -21.43
C GLU A 72 32.47 8.27 -21.76
N HIS A 73 33.17 7.53 -20.91
CA HIS A 73 33.21 6.07 -20.91
C HIS A 73 32.51 5.54 -19.66
N PHE A 74 31.32 4.99 -19.85
CA PHE A 74 30.55 4.43 -18.75
C PHE A 74 29.69 3.26 -19.19
N GLY A 75 29.27 2.46 -18.21
CA GLY A 75 28.26 1.43 -18.36
C GLY A 75 27.25 1.58 -17.24
N ARG A 76 25.95 1.62 -17.56
CA ARG A 76 24.91 1.83 -16.54
C ARG A 76 23.82 0.78 -16.65
N ILE A 77 23.45 0.24 -15.49
CA ILE A 77 22.32 -0.67 -15.35
C ILE A 77 21.36 -0.16 -14.30
N MET A 78 20.10 -0.52 -14.45
CA MET A 78 19.07 -0.31 -13.43
C MET A 78 18.31 -1.60 -13.15
N VAL A 79 17.80 -1.70 -11.93
CA VAL A 79 16.82 -2.73 -11.60
C VAL A 79 15.47 -2.36 -12.24
N GLN A 80 14.93 -3.25 -13.07
CA GLN A 80 13.72 -3.01 -13.85
C GLN A 80 12.47 -2.87 -12.96
N ALA A 81 12.41 -3.66 -11.88
CA ALA A 81 11.33 -3.57 -10.91
C ALA A 81 11.57 -2.36 -9.98
N THR A 82 10.75 -1.31 -10.11
CA THR A 82 10.83 -0.15 -9.22
C THR A 82 10.35 -0.51 -7.82
N VAL A 83 11.01 0.00 -6.78
CA VAL A 83 10.60 -0.18 -5.38
C VAL A 83 9.65 0.95 -4.98
N PRO A 84 8.37 0.67 -4.67
CA PRO A 84 7.41 1.69 -4.26
C PRO A 84 7.54 2.03 -2.76
N ALA A 85 6.78 3.04 -2.31
CA ALA A 85 6.59 3.36 -0.88
C ALA A 85 7.89 3.69 -0.11
N VAL A 86 8.77 4.47 -0.74
CA VAL A 86 10.11 4.80 -0.25
C VAL A 86 10.24 6.17 0.40
N SER A 87 9.21 7.02 0.31
CA SER A 87 9.20 8.34 0.95
C SER A 87 9.50 8.24 2.44
N PHE A 88 10.32 9.16 2.95
CA PHE A 88 10.63 9.30 4.37
C PHE A 88 11.31 8.08 5.02
N ARG A 89 12.00 7.25 4.22
CA ARG A 89 12.71 6.05 4.68
C ARG A 89 14.18 6.07 4.25
N LYS A 90 14.96 5.15 4.80
CA LYS A 90 16.36 4.92 4.42
C LYS A 90 16.51 3.53 3.84
N PHE A 91 17.36 3.40 2.83
CA PHE A 91 17.68 2.13 2.21
C PHE A 91 19.18 2.00 2.02
N ARG A 92 19.70 0.79 2.18
CA ARG A 92 21.07 0.45 1.82
C ARG A 92 21.04 -0.36 0.54
N LEU A 93 21.69 0.15 -0.49
CA LEU A 93 22.04 -0.63 -1.67
C LEU A 93 23.46 -1.16 -1.47
N SER A 94 23.67 -2.46 -1.63
CA SER A 94 24.99 -3.06 -1.67
C SER A 94 25.13 -4.08 -2.78
N ILE A 95 26.36 -4.30 -3.24
CA ILE A 95 26.68 -5.31 -4.23
C ILE A 95 28.13 -5.74 -4.07
N TRP A 96 28.44 -6.98 -4.39
CA TRP A 96 29.81 -7.43 -4.53
C TRP A 96 30.32 -7.16 -5.94
N GLY A 97 31.54 -6.66 -6.06
CA GLY A 97 32.15 -6.35 -7.35
C GLY A 97 33.63 -6.69 -7.40
N LYS A 98 34.13 -7.04 -8.58
CA LYS A 98 35.56 -7.07 -8.91
C LYS A 98 35.79 -6.64 -10.36
N GLY A 99 36.98 -6.16 -10.69
CA GLY A 99 37.39 -5.77 -12.03
C GLY A 99 38.23 -4.49 -12.05
N GLN A 100 38.00 -3.66 -13.07
CA GLN A 100 38.72 -2.41 -13.29
C GLN A 100 37.72 -1.27 -13.54
N GLY A 101 38.04 -0.09 -13.00
CA GLY A 101 37.25 1.12 -13.17
C GLY A 101 36.66 1.58 -11.84
N LYS A 102 35.69 2.49 -11.94
CA LYS A 102 35.07 3.17 -10.81
C LYS A 102 33.59 2.81 -10.72
N LEU A 103 33.19 2.18 -9.63
CA LEU A 103 31.80 1.75 -9.38
C LEU A 103 31.05 2.82 -8.58
N HIS A 104 29.90 3.24 -9.11
CA HIS A 104 28.91 4.09 -8.45
C HIS A 104 27.65 3.28 -8.17
N LEU A 105 27.13 3.45 -6.95
CA LEU A 105 25.82 2.95 -6.56
C LEU A 105 24.85 4.13 -6.42
N GLY A 106 23.56 3.90 -6.64
CA GLY A 106 22.57 4.95 -6.51
C GLY A 106 21.16 4.52 -6.89
N ALA A 107 20.32 5.50 -7.21
CA ALA A 107 18.97 5.26 -7.70
C ALA A 107 18.46 6.38 -8.60
N ILE A 108 17.50 6.04 -9.47
CA ILE A 108 16.59 7.02 -10.05
C ILE A 108 15.43 7.20 -9.06
N LYS A 109 15.28 8.40 -8.53
CA LYS A 109 14.15 8.82 -7.70
C LYS A 109 13.02 9.28 -8.59
N TYR A 110 11.86 8.63 -8.54
CA TYR A 110 10.65 9.15 -9.20
C TYR A 110 9.87 10.01 -8.20
N VAL A 111 9.76 11.29 -8.49
CA VAL A 111 9.16 12.30 -7.61
C VAL A 111 7.77 12.70 -8.10
N PRO A 112 6.93 13.33 -7.26
CA PRO A 112 5.66 13.92 -7.71
C PRO A 112 5.86 14.81 -8.93
N ALA A 113 4.92 14.76 -9.87
CA ALA A 113 5.01 15.55 -11.09
C ALA A 113 4.93 17.05 -10.74
N VAL A 114 5.84 17.83 -11.30
CA VAL A 114 5.83 19.29 -11.26
C VAL A 114 5.81 19.76 -12.71
N GLU A 115 4.89 20.66 -13.05
CA GLU A 115 4.76 21.16 -14.41
C GLU A 115 6.09 21.70 -14.95
N GLY A 116 6.42 21.33 -16.19
CA GLY A 116 7.67 21.73 -16.84
C GLY A 116 8.94 21.05 -16.33
N LYS A 117 8.86 20.15 -15.34
CA LYS A 117 10.03 19.44 -14.80
C LYS A 117 9.94 17.92 -15.03
N PRO A 118 11.08 17.24 -15.28
CA PRO A 118 11.12 15.78 -15.25
C PRO A 118 10.64 15.26 -13.89
N ASN A 119 9.85 14.19 -13.92
CA ASN A 119 9.37 13.50 -12.72
C ASN A 119 10.37 12.47 -12.17
N TYR A 120 11.65 12.64 -12.49
CA TYR A 120 12.73 11.78 -12.03
C TYR A 120 14.02 12.58 -11.76
N ILE A 121 14.81 12.11 -10.78
CA ILE A 121 16.08 12.69 -10.37
C ILE A 121 17.08 11.54 -10.17
N TYR A 122 18.31 11.70 -10.64
CA TYR A 122 19.38 10.75 -10.34
C TYR A 122 20.01 11.07 -8.98
N ASP A 123 20.09 10.07 -8.12
CA ASP A 123 20.77 10.09 -6.84
C ASP A 123 21.90 9.07 -6.92
N LEU A 124 23.03 9.49 -7.49
CA LEU A 124 24.23 8.67 -7.64
C LEU A 124 25.23 9.08 -6.57
N GLN A 125 25.90 8.08 -5.99
CA GLN A 125 27.02 8.28 -5.08
C GLN A 125 28.05 9.22 -5.71
N GLU A 126 28.35 10.31 -4.99
CA GLU A 126 29.28 11.36 -5.46
C GLU A 126 30.69 10.81 -5.65
N ASN A 127 31.17 10.03 -4.68
CA ASN A 127 32.52 9.46 -4.67
C ASN A 127 32.47 7.98 -5.02
N PRO A 128 32.80 7.57 -6.27
CA PRO A 128 32.83 6.17 -6.64
C PRO A 128 33.97 5.41 -5.96
N ALA A 129 33.79 4.11 -5.83
CA ALA A 129 34.81 3.21 -5.33
C ALA A 129 35.62 2.60 -6.49
N ASP A 130 36.94 2.52 -6.33
CA ASP A 130 37.80 1.80 -7.28
C ASP A 130 37.58 0.29 -7.15
N LEU A 131 37.44 -0.39 -8.29
CA LEU A 131 37.42 -1.84 -8.35
C LEU A 131 38.84 -2.41 -8.28
N SER A 132 38.95 -3.59 -7.69
CA SER A 132 40.18 -4.40 -7.70
C SER A 132 39.95 -5.77 -8.33
N GLY A 133 41.01 -6.54 -8.52
CA GLY A 133 40.91 -7.92 -9.00
C GLY A 133 40.18 -8.87 -8.04
N ASP A 134 40.04 -8.50 -6.77
CA ASP A 134 39.38 -9.30 -5.74
C ASP A 134 37.93 -8.86 -5.53
N TRP A 135 37.10 -9.80 -5.06
CA TRP A 135 35.72 -9.50 -4.71
C TRP A 135 35.65 -8.58 -3.49
N GLN A 136 35.03 -7.42 -3.66
CA GLN A 136 34.83 -6.41 -2.63
C GLN A 136 33.35 -6.06 -2.52
N GLN A 137 32.88 -5.81 -1.30
CA GLN A 137 31.52 -5.31 -1.11
C GLN A 137 31.50 -3.79 -1.21
N PHE A 138 30.60 -3.28 -2.03
CA PHE A 138 30.31 -1.85 -2.16
C PHE A 138 28.93 -1.58 -1.59
N SER A 139 28.77 -0.44 -0.91
CA SER A 139 27.49 -0.05 -0.33
C SER A 139 27.27 1.46 -0.37
N TYR A 140 26.01 1.85 -0.56
CA TYR A 140 25.57 3.25 -0.55
C TYR A 140 24.25 3.38 0.19
N MET A 141 24.16 4.42 1.02
CA MET A 141 22.95 4.75 1.76
C MET A 141 22.10 5.73 0.95
N LEU A 142 20.89 5.30 0.62
CA LEU A 142 19.84 6.11 0.02
C LEU A 142 18.97 6.68 1.14
N ASP A 143 19.16 7.95 1.49
CA ASP A 143 18.44 8.60 2.58
C ASP A 143 17.33 9.50 2.03
N PHE A 144 16.08 9.05 2.13
CA PHE A 144 14.89 9.83 1.76
C PHE A 144 14.12 10.29 2.98
N SER A 145 14.72 10.30 4.18
CA SER A 145 14.04 10.58 5.45
C SER A 145 13.28 11.90 5.46
N ARG A 146 13.63 12.84 4.57
CA ARG A 146 13.02 14.17 4.43
C ARG A 146 12.42 14.43 3.04
N GLU A 147 12.35 13.42 2.20
CA GLU A 147 11.95 13.55 0.80
C GLU A 147 10.72 12.71 0.45
N ARG A 148 9.84 13.30 -0.36
CA ARG A 148 8.72 12.59 -0.96
C ARG A 148 9.16 11.98 -2.29
N VAL A 149 9.44 10.68 -2.24
CA VAL A 149 9.82 9.85 -3.39
C VAL A 149 8.75 8.78 -3.60
N ASN A 150 8.12 8.77 -4.78
CA ASN A 150 7.03 7.84 -5.11
C ASN A 150 7.54 6.40 -5.22
N ARG A 151 8.69 6.24 -5.88
CA ARG A 151 9.40 4.98 -6.08
C ARG A 151 10.84 5.25 -6.47
N ILE A 152 11.69 4.24 -6.32
CA ILE A 152 13.06 4.25 -6.85
C ILE A 152 13.28 3.14 -7.86
N ALA A 153 14.23 3.35 -8.77
CA ALA A 153 14.92 2.28 -9.47
C ALA A 153 16.40 2.31 -9.08
N PRO A 154 16.91 1.31 -8.33
CA PRO A 154 18.34 1.19 -8.04
C PRO A 154 19.18 1.20 -9.33
N VAL A 155 20.31 1.89 -9.28
CA VAL A 155 21.24 2.08 -10.39
C VAL A 155 22.64 1.67 -9.95
N ILE A 156 23.34 0.97 -10.84
CA ILE A 156 24.76 0.71 -10.74
C ILE A 156 25.41 1.28 -11.99
N GLU A 157 26.46 2.07 -11.81
CA GLU A 157 27.22 2.65 -12.91
C GLU A 157 28.70 2.35 -12.76
N LEU A 158 29.31 1.90 -13.83
CA LEU A 158 30.75 1.71 -13.98
C LEU A 158 31.31 2.83 -14.85
N ARG A 159 32.42 3.44 -14.44
CA ARG A 159 33.13 4.46 -15.21
C ARG A 159 34.60 4.08 -15.44
N GLY A 160 35.15 4.54 -16.54
CA GLY A 160 36.53 4.31 -16.94
C GLY A 160 36.63 3.82 -18.38
N GLU A 161 37.71 4.16 -19.06
CA GLU A 161 37.98 3.63 -20.40
C GLU A 161 38.25 2.13 -20.32
N SER A 162 37.56 1.35 -21.16
CA SER A 162 37.64 -0.12 -21.19
C SER A 162 37.41 -0.80 -19.83
N ALA A 163 36.69 -0.13 -18.93
CA ALA A 163 36.39 -0.67 -17.60
C ALA A 163 35.41 -1.85 -17.68
N LEU A 164 35.60 -2.79 -16.77
CA LEU A 164 34.84 -4.02 -16.68
C LEU A 164 34.63 -4.38 -15.21
N ALA A 165 33.39 -4.71 -14.85
CA ALA A 165 33.03 -5.22 -13.54
C ALA A 165 32.32 -6.57 -13.68
N LEU A 166 32.68 -7.52 -12.82
CA LEU A 166 31.82 -8.63 -12.45
C LEU A 166 31.11 -8.27 -11.16
N LEU A 167 29.80 -8.46 -11.13
CA LEU A 167 28.91 -8.06 -10.07
C LEU A 167 28.11 -9.27 -9.57
N ASP A 168 27.97 -9.39 -8.26
CA ASP A 168 27.24 -10.48 -7.61
C ASP A 168 26.55 -10.03 -6.31
N ASP A 169 25.61 -10.83 -5.81
CA ASP A 169 24.96 -10.66 -4.49
C ASP A 169 24.42 -9.21 -4.26
N ALA A 170 23.64 -8.68 -5.19
CA ALA A 170 23.04 -7.37 -5.03
C ALA A 170 21.93 -7.39 -3.97
N VAL A 171 21.97 -6.43 -3.03
CA VAL A 171 21.01 -6.31 -1.94
C VAL A 171 20.48 -4.88 -1.87
N LEU A 172 19.17 -4.75 -1.77
CA LEU A 172 18.51 -3.52 -1.35
C LEU A 172 17.68 -3.82 -0.11
N GLU A 173 17.98 -3.17 1.00
CA GLU A 173 17.29 -3.36 2.27
C GLU A 173 16.84 -2.02 2.84
N GLN A 174 15.73 -2.02 3.57
CA GLN A 174 15.35 -0.86 4.37
C GLN A 174 16.22 -0.82 5.63
N VAL A 175 16.82 0.33 5.91
CA VAL A 175 17.62 0.54 7.12
C VAL A 175 16.77 1.23 8.18
N VAL A 176 16.70 0.62 9.35
CA VAL A 176 15.97 1.12 10.52
C VAL A 176 16.90 1.07 11.73
N ASP A 177 16.82 2.09 12.59
CA ASP A 177 17.59 2.11 13.84
C ASP A 177 17.19 0.90 14.71
N PRO A 178 18.15 0.15 15.30
CA PRO A 178 17.83 -1.05 16.06
C PRO A 178 16.81 -0.81 17.19
N GLY A 179 15.75 -1.61 17.23
CA GLY A 179 14.67 -1.48 18.22
C GLY A 179 13.81 -0.23 18.07
N ALA A 180 13.98 0.53 16.99
CA ALA A 180 13.17 1.71 16.71
C ALA A 180 11.72 1.32 16.39
N ALA A 181 10.78 2.09 16.92
CA ALA A 181 9.37 2.03 16.60
C ALA A 181 8.84 3.46 16.48
N LEU A 182 7.95 3.69 15.51
CA LEU A 182 7.37 5.00 15.23
C LEU A 182 5.85 4.85 15.01
N SER A 183 5.05 5.58 15.77
CA SER A 183 3.59 5.55 15.63
C SER A 183 2.93 6.86 16.07
N PHE A 184 1.77 7.18 15.53
CA PHE A 184 0.94 8.28 16.08
C PHE A 184 0.11 7.79 17.26
N SER A 185 -0.23 8.71 18.17
CA SER A 185 -1.08 8.42 19.34
C SER A 185 -2.53 8.14 18.97
N HIS A 186 -2.94 8.51 17.77
CA HIS A 186 -4.29 8.35 17.26
C HIS A 186 -4.30 7.55 15.95
N SER A 187 -5.40 6.84 15.70
CA SER A 187 -5.76 6.36 14.36
C SER A 187 -6.44 7.46 13.55
N HIS A 188 -6.99 7.13 12.37
CA HIS A 188 -7.82 8.03 11.57
C HIS A 188 -8.80 8.84 12.42
N GLN A 189 -8.85 10.16 12.18
CA GLN A 189 -9.79 11.08 12.83
C GLN A 189 -10.72 11.70 11.79
N ILE A 190 -12.00 11.83 12.13
CA ILE A 190 -12.96 12.63 11.37
C ILE A 190 -13.45 13.75 12.29
N LEU A 191 -13.34 14.99 11.83
CA LEU A 191 -13.60 16.19 12.62
C LEU A 191 -14.57 17.12 11.88
N PRO A 192 -15.55 17.73 12.57
CA PRO A 192 -16.34 18.80 11.97
C PRO A 192 -15.47 20.03 11.74
N LEU A 193 -15.73 20.77 10.66
CA LEU A 193 -15.04 22.03 10.35
C LEU A 193 -15.12 23.03 11.51
N GLY A 194 -14.00 23.70 11.79
CA GLY A 194 -13.88 24.66 12.88
C GLY A 194 -13.84 24.08 14.29
N SER A 195 -13.92 22.74 14.44
CA SER A 195 -13.77 22.11 15.75
C SER A 195 -12.32 22.12 16.24
N ALA A 196 -12.15 21.99 17.56
CA ALA A 196 -10.84 21.79 18.14
C ALA A 196 -10.26 20.44 17.69
N VAL A 197 -9.03 20.47 17.21
CA VAL A 197 -8.26 19.25 16.93
C VAL A 197 -7.82 18.67 18.28
N PRO A 198 -7.97 17.35 18.51
CA PRO A 198 -7.41 16.71 19.69
C PRO A 198 -5.89 16.91 19.75
N GLU A 199 -5.30 16.84 20.95
CA GLU A 199 -3.84 16.86 21.07
C GLU A 199 -3.26 15.63 20.35
N LEU A 200 -2.44 15.87 19.33
CA LEU A 200 -1.81 14.82 18.57
C LEU A 200 -0.34 14.72 18.96
N SER A 201 0.15 13.49 19.02
CA SER A 201 1.56 13.22 19.25
C SER A 201 2.02 12.03 18.41
N CYS A 202 3.31 12.00 18.11
CA CYS A 202 3.98 10.85 17.54
C CYS A 202 4.96 10.30 18.57
N ARG A 203 4.89 8.98 18.79
CA ARG A 203 5.81 8.26 19.66
C ARG A 203 6.92 7.65 18.81
N TYR A 204 8.15 7.99 19.16
CA TYR A 204 9.35 7.36 18.64
C TYR A 204 10.10 6.70 19.80
N SER A 205 10.46 5.41 19.67
CA SER A 205 11.04 4.68 20.80
C SER A 205 12.44 5.18 21.22
N GLN A 206 13.11 5.94 20.35
CA GLN A 206 14.35 6.63 20.71
C GLN A 206 13.99 8.06 21.16
N GLY A 207 14.17 8.37 22.44
CA GLY A 207 13.98 9.71 23.00
C GLY A 207 15.17 10.65 22.72
N ASN A 208 15.05 11.91 23.12
CA ASN A 208 16.13 12.93 23.03
C ASN A 208 16.71 13.10 21.62
N THR A 209 15.85 13.14 20.62
CA THR A 209 16.22 13.24 19.20
C THR A 209 15.25 14.15 18.46
N VAL A 210 15.31 14.15 17.12
CA VAL A 210 14.44 14.95 16.26
C VAL A 210 13.66 14.04 15.32
N LEU A 211 12.38 14.34 15.17
CA LEU A 211 11.47 13.73 14.22
C LEU A 211 11.18 14.72 13.10
N PHE A 212 11.23 14.27 11.85
CA PHE A 212 10.74 15.07 10.72
C PHE A 212 9.25 14.85 10.54
N LEU A 213 8.50 15.94 10.33
CA LEU A 213 7.06 15.91 10.06
C LEU A 213 6.75 16.71 8.79
N GLU A 214 6.04 16.09 7.85
CA GLU A 214 5.39 16.75 6.73
C GLU A 214 3.85 16.74 6.92
N ALA A 215 3.23 17.90 6.78
CA ALA A 215 1.79 18.07 6.72
C ALA A 215 1.34 18.42 5.29
N ARG A 216 0.33 17.71 4.77
CA ARG A 216 -0.28 18.00 3.47
C ARG A 216 -1.80 18.03 3.56
N PHE A 217 -2.44 19.04 2.99
CA PHE A 217 -3.89 19.16 2.93
C PHE A 217 -4.38 18.97 1.50
N ASN A 218 -5.28 18.01 1.27
CA ASN A 218 -5.75 17.61 -0.06
C ASN A 218 -4.61 17.37 -1.05
N GLN A 219 -3.57 16.66 -0.57
CA GLN A 219 -2.32 16.39 -1.30
C GLN A 219 -1.43 17.61 -1.56
N GLU A 220 -1.77 18.82 -1.11
CA GLU A 220 -0.91 19.99 -1.22
C GLU A 220 -0.02 20.17 0.02
N PRO A 221 1.27 20.53 -0.12
CA PRO A 221 2.14 20.78 1.03
C PRO A 221 1.64 21.95 1.88
N VAL A 222 1.51 21.75 3.19
CA VAL A 222 1.15 22.80 4.15
C VAL A 222 2.38 23.27 4.91
N LYS A 223 3.11 22.33 5.52
CA LYS A 223 4.28 22.65 6.34
C LYS A 223 5.20 21.44 6.47
N GLN A 224 6.49 21.71 6.58
CA GLN A 224 7.50 20.75 7.00
C GLN A 224 8.20 21.31 8.23
N LEU A 225 8.52 20.43 9.18
CA LEU A 225 9.12 20.85 10.45
C LEU A 225 9.90 19.71 11.11
N GLU A 226 10.84 20.12 11.94
CA GLU A 226 11.56 19.25 12.87
C GLU A 226 10.91 19.37 14.25
N LEU A 227 10.51 18.23 14.82
CA LEU A 227 9.94 18.14 16.15
C LEU A 227 10.95 17.57 17.12
N PRO A 228 11.22 18.21 18.26
CA PRO A 228 11.97 17.58 19.33
C PRO A 228 11.18 16.40 19.89
N VAL A 229 11.86 15.28 20.07
CA VAL A 229 11.35 14.08 20.74
C VAL A 229 11.84 14.12 22.19
N ALA A 230 10.89 14.16 23.13
CA ALA A 230 11.20 14.16 24.55
C ALA A 230 11.86 12.84 25.00
N ALA A 231 12.39 12.81 26.22
CA ALA A 231 13.08 11.63 26.77
C ALA A 231 12.18 10.38 26.85
N ASP A 232 10.86 10.56 26.96
CA ASP A 232 9.86 9.47 26.96
C ASP A 232 9.49 8.97 25.55
N GLY A 233 10.09 9.56 24.51
CA GLY A 233 9.82 9.25 23.12
C GLY A 233 8.66 10.05 22.49
N THR A 234 8.09 11.01 23.21
CA THR A 234 6.94 11.78 22.72
C THR A 234 7.37 13.01 21.92
N ALA A 235 6.84 13.16 20.70
CA ALA A 235 6.87 14.39 19.92
C ALA A 235 5.45 14.96 19.78
N VAL A 236 5.21 16.13 20.35
CA VAL A 236 3.90 16.81 20.27
C VAL A 236 3.76 17.53 18.94
N ILE A 237 2.62 17.35 18.28
CA ILE A 237 2.32 17.95 16.99
C ILE A 237 1.64 19.30 17.23
N PRO A 238 2.18 20.40 16.68
CA PRO A 238 1.61 21.73 16.88
C PRO A 238 0.16 21.84 16.38
N ALA A 239 -0.75 22.39 17.18
CA ALA A 239 -2.16 22.47 16.82
C ALA A 239 -2.43 23.41 15.63
N ASP A 240 -1.58 24.40 15.37
CA ASP A 240 -1.70 25.36 14.27
C ASP A 240 -1.63 24.66 12.90
N ILE A 241 -0.80 23.63 12.76
CA ILE A 241 -0.67 22.88 11.49
C ILE A 241 -1.86 21.96 11.23
N CYS A 242 -2.62 21.64 12.27
CA CYS A 242 -3.77 20.75 12.17
C CYS A 242 -5.08 21.48 11.90
N ARG A 243 -5.14 22.81 12.05
CA ARG A 243 -6.38 23.57 11.83
C ARG A 243 -6.63 23.77 10.34
N GLN A 244 -7.83 23.41 9.89
CA GLN A 244 -8.27 23.58 8.51
C GLN A 244 -9.59 24.34 8.47
N THR A 245 -9.73 25.25 7.50
CA THR A 245 -10.92 26.10 7.32
C THR A 245 -11.87 25.57 6.25
N THR A 246 -11.43 24.57 5.46
CA THR A 246 -12.21 23.96 4.38
C THR A 246 -12.28 22.45 4.55
N ALA A 247 -13.32 21.83 3.98
CA ALA A 247 -13.47 20.38 4.00
C ALA A 247 -12.34 19.72 3.19
N GLY A 248 -11.85 18.58 3.66
CA GLY A 248 -10.73 17.91 3.03
C GLY A 248 -9.94 17.05 4.01
N ARG A 249 -8.82 16.53 3.52
CA ARG A 249 -7.97 15.58 4.25
C ARG A 249 -6.61 16.19 4.53
N LEU A 250 -6.23 16.21 5.81
CA LEU A 250 -4.86 16.46 6.25
C LEU A 250 -4.13 15.13 6.44
N GLU A 251 -3.03 14.93 5.72
CA GLU A 251 -2.05 13.86 5.92
C GLU A 251 -0.88 14.41 6.72
N LEU A 252 -0.58 13.77 7.86
CA LEU A 252 0.63 13.98 8.63
C LEU A 252 1.55 12.78 8.39
N SER A 253 2.73 13.01 7.82
CA SER A 253 3.78 12.00 7.61
C SER A 253 4.95 12.29 8.54
N ALA A 254 5.20 11.40 9.49
CA ALA A 254 6.32 11.48 10.41
C ALA A 254 7.44 10.52 9.98
N SER A 255 8.70 10.89 10.22
CA SER A 255 9.85 10.01 10.04
C SER A 255 10.97 10.25 11.04
N ALA A 256 11.58 9.15 11.45
CA ALA A 256 12.74 9.11 12.34
C ALA A 256 13.42 7.73 12.22
N GLY A 257 14.75 7.69 12.29
CA GLY A 257 15.53 6.43 12.30
C GLY A 257 15.22 5.45 11.17
N GLY A 258 14.93 5.95 9.96
CA GLY A 258 14.59 5.14 8.80
C GLY A 258 13.16 4.58 8.75
N LEU A 259 12.33 4.91 9.76
CA LEU A 259 10.90 4.61 9.81
C LEU A 259 10.07 5.78 9.30
N SER A 260 8.88 5.46 8.81
CA SER A 260 7.84 6.44 8.51
C SER A 260 6.48 5.94 8.97
N SER A 261 5.69 6.84 9.53
CA SER A 261 4.30 6.61 9.93
C SER A 261 3.41 7.72 9.38
N LYS A 262 2.11 7.44 9.23
CA LYS A 262 1.11 8.40 8.75
C LYS A 262 -0.09 8.48 9.67
N LEU A 263 -0.66 9.68 9.76
CA LEU A 263 -1.95 9.95 10.39
C LEU A 263 -2.79 10.81 9.45
N PHE A 264 -4.07 10.48 9.35
CA PHE A 264 -5.02 11.20 8.52
C PHE A 264 -6.13 11.81 9.36
N LEU A 265 -6.35 13.11 9.17
CA LEU A 265 -7.48 13.85 9.72
C LEU A 265 -8.38 14.28 8.57
N GLN A 266 -9.64 13.88 8.63
CA GLN A 266 -10.66 14.28 7.69
C GLN A 266 -11.50 15.40 8.30
N PHE A 267 -11.58 16.54 7.62
CA PHE A 267 -12.45 17.65 7.99
C PHE A 267 -13.70 17.62 7.13
N VAL A 268 -14.87 17.58 7.77
CA VAL A 268 -16.18 17.49 7.10
C VAL A 268 -17.11 18.61 7.58
N PRO A 269 -18.10 19.02 6.76
CA PRO A 269 -19.17 19.90 7.22
C PRO A 269 -19.86 19.37 8.49
N ALA A 270 -20.24 20.28 9.40
CA ALA A 270 -20.84 19.91 10.68
C ALA A 270 -22.14 19.08 10.53
N GLN A 271 -22.91 19.34 9.47
CA GLN A 271 -24.12 18.57 9.15
C GLN A 271 -23.79 17.11 8.79
N ASP A 272 -22.74 16.88 7.99
CA ASP A 272 -22.33 15.55 7.54
C ASP A 272 -21.76 14.75 8.72
N PHE A 273 -20.95 15.41 9.56
CA PHE A 273 -20.48 14.84 10.81
C PHE A 273 -21.65 14.40 11.69
N SER A 274 -22.64 15.29 11.88
CA SER A 274 -23.79 15.03 12.75
C SER A 274 -24.65 13.88 12.22
N ALA A 275 -24.85 13.78 10.91
CA ALA A 275 -25.58 12.68 10.29
C ALA A 275 -24.89 11.32 10.52
N ALA A 276 -23.58 11.24 10.26
CA ALA A 276 -22.81 10.02 10.48
C ALA A 276 -22.71 9.65 11.97
N ALA A 277 -22.55 10.63 12.86
CA ALA A 277 -22.57 10.44 14.30
C ALA A 277 -23.94 9.95 14.80
N ALA A 278 -25.04 10.45 14.25
CA ALA A 278 -26.38 10.00 14.61
C ALA A 278 -26.62 8.54 14.22
N LEU A 279 -26.10 8.11 13.07
CA LEU A 279 -26.11 6.71 12.66
C LEU A 279 -25.26 5.84 13.59
N SER A 280 -24.01 6.24 13.87
CA SER A 280 -23.11 5.44 14.71
C SER A 280 -23.60 5.30 16.16
N ARG A 281 -24.37 6.28 16.68
CA ARG A 281 -25.01 6.21 18.00
C ARG A 281 -25.98 5.05 18.15
N GLN A 282 -26.54 4.54 17.05
CA GLN A 282 -27.45 3.39 17.05
C GLN A 282 -26.70 2.07 17.25
N VAL A 283 -25.37 2.05 17.09
CA VAL A 283 -24.53 0.88 17.32
C VAL A 283 -24.00 0.91 18.76
N VAL A 284 -24.53 0.06 19.63
CA VAL A 284 -24.06 -0.11 21.01
C VAL A 284 -23.27 -1.40 21.10
N LEU A 285 -22.01 -1.31 21.55
CA LEU A 285 -21.14 -2.47 21.72
C LEU A 285 -21.10 -2.87 23.21
N PRO A 286 -21.86 -3.90 23.64
CA PRO A 286 -21.84 -4.33 25.03
C PRO A 286 -20.47 -4.89 25.43
N LYS A 287 -19.83 -5.63 24.53
CA LYS A 287 -18.46 -6.15 24.63
C LYS A 287 -17.55 -5.52 23.58
N ALA A 288 -16.24 -5.73 23.72
CA ALA A 288 -15.30 -5.41 22.66
C ALA A 288 -15.65 -6.21 21.39
N MET A 289 -15.51 -5.57 20.24
CA MET A 289 -15.79 -6.11 18.92
C MET A 289 -14.51 -6.08 18.08
N HIS A 290 -14.24 -7.17 17.38
CA HIS A 290 -13.18 -7.25 16.38
C HIS A 290 -13.75 -7.57 15.00
N ILE A 291 -13.37 -6.78 13.98
CA ILE A 291 -13.81 -6.97 12.60
C ILE A 291 -12.64 -7.38 11.71
N LEU A 292 -12.80 -8.44 10.93
CA LEU A 292 -11.87 -8.79 9.86
C LEU A 292 -12.45 -8.37 8.50
N TYR A 293 -11.66 -7.68 7.69
CA TYR A 293 -12.02 -7.32 6.31
C TYR A 293 -11.17 -8.13 5.33
N LEU A 294 -11.84 -8.91 4.47
CA LEU A 294 -11.25 -9.55 3.29
C LEU A 294 -11.72 -8.78 2.05
N GLY A 295 -10.80 -8.38 1.18
CA GLY A 295 -11.18 -7.60 0.01
C GLY A 295 -10.05 -7.34 -0.98
N ASP A 296 -10.34 -6.50 -1.98
CA ASP A 296 -9.42 -6.18 -3.05
C ASP A 296 -8.79 -4.77 -2.90
N SER A 297 -8.46 -4.10 -4.00
CA SER A 297 -7.90 -2.75 -3.97
C SER A 297 -8.83 -1.72 -3.33
N LEU A 298 -10.15 -1.93 -3.32
CA LEU A 298 -11.09 -1.03 -2.63
C LEU A 298 -10.96 -1.11 -1.10
N SER A 299 -10.42 -2.22 -0.60
CA SER A 299 -10.13 -2.43 0.83
C SER A 299 -8.66 -2.17 1.17
N ASP A 300 -7.73 -2.40 0.23
CA ASP A 300 -6.29 -2.28 0.46
C ASP A 300 -5.75 -0.86 0.25
N PHE A 301 -6.27 -0.14 -0.75
CA PHE A 301 -5.78 1.22 -1.02
C PHE A 301 -6.29 2.16 0.06
N ASP A 302 -5.60 3.30 0.22
CA ASP A 302 -5.99 4.36 1.14
C ASP A 302 -6.03 3.95 2.64
N ARG A 303 -5.32 2.87 3.00
CA ARG A 303 -5.14 2.46 4.41
C ARG A 303 -4.71 3.64 5.28
N GLY A 304 -5.36 3.77 6.44
CA GLY A 304 -5.26 4.90 7.34
C GLY A 304 -6.41 5.90 7.20
N PHE A 305 -7.21 5.82 6.15
CA PHE A 305 -8.43 6.62 5.99
C PHE A 305 -9.53 5.97 5.13
N ASN A 306 -9.37 4.70 4.73
CA ASN A 306 -10.32 3.97 3.90
C ASN A 306 -11.56 3.53 4.69
N TYR A 307 -12.51 2.84 4.04
CA TYR A 307 -13.78 2.52 4.69
C TYR A 307 -13.63 1.69 5.98
N PRO A 308 -12.72 0.70 6.13
CA PRO A 308 -12.43 0.07 7.43
C PRO A 308 -12.03 1.06 8.52
N ASP A 309 -11.12 1.98 8.21
CA ASP A 309 -10.67 3.02 9.16
C ASP A 309 -11.83 3.92 9.58
N LYS A 310 -12.71 4.28 8.65
CA LYS A 310 -13.90 5.11 8.93
C LYS A 310 -14.93 4.37 9.78
N VAL A 311 -15.21 3.10 9.50
CA VAL A 311 -16.08 2.27 10.35
C VAL A 311 -15.50 2.20 11.76
N ASN A 312 -14.21 1.93 11.89
CA ASN A 312 -13.54 1.85 13.19
C ASN A 312 -13.58 3.19 13.95
N PHE A 313 -13.37 4.31 13.27
CA PHE A 313 -13.51 5.65 13.86
C PHE A 313 -14.92 5.84 14.44
N TRP A 314 -15.96 5.60 13.64
CA TRP A 314 -17.35 5.86 14.06
C TRP A 314 -17.81 4.95 15.19
N LEU A 315 -17.38 3.68 15.19
CA LEU A 315 -17.67 2.75 16.27
C LEU A 315 -17.01 3.19 17.58
N ASN A 316 -15.73 3.59 17.53
CA ASN A 316 -15.00 4.07 18.71
C ASN A 316 -15.43 5.47 19.16
N HIS A 317 -15.93 6.31 18.27
CA HIS A 317 -16.51 7.60 18.63
C HIS A 317 -17.71 7.42 19.58
N ARG A 318 -18.52 6.38 19.37
CA ARG A 318 -19.64 6.03 20.25
C ARG A 318 -19.27 5.10 21.40
N ASN A 319 -18.33 4.19 21.15
CA ASN A 319 -17.93 3.10 22.05
C ASN A 319 -16.40 3.11 22.24
N PRO A 320 -15.83 4.09 22.98
CA PRO A 320 -14.39 4.27 23.06
C PRO A 320 -13.64 3.02 23.50
N GLY A 321 -12.67 2.58 22.70
CA GLY A 321 -11.81 1.42 22.97
C GLY A 321 -12.49 0.06 22.80
N LYS A 322 -13.73 0.01 22.31
CA LYS A 322 -14.47 -1.26 22.14
C LYS A 322 -14.47 -1.79 20.72
N ALA A 323 -13.98 -1.04 19.73
CA ALA A 323 -13.89 -1.54 18.37
C ALA A 323 -12.43 -1.62 17.91
N SER A 324 -12.10 -2.73 17.25
CA SER A 324 -10.82 -2.96 16.60
C SER A 324 -11.05 -3.71 15.29
N PHE A 325 -10.07 -3.70 14.40
CA PHE A 325 -10.18 -4.42 13.14
C PHE A 325 -8.83 -4.91 12.62
N HIS A 326 -8.90 -5.89 11.72
CA HIS A 326 -7.81 -6.32 10.86
C HIS A 326 -8.26 -6.11 9.40
N ASN A 327 -7.49 -5.34 8.63
CA ASN A 327 -7.73 -5.19 7.19
C ASN A 327 -6.76 -6.07 6.39
N ALA A 328 -7.26 -7.20 5.91
CA ALA A 328 -6.51 -8.18 5.11
C ALA A 328 -6.80 -8.03 3.60
N GLY A 329 -7.36 -6.89 3.16
CA GLY A 329 -7.55 -6.62 1.73
C GLY A 329 -6.23 -6.54 0.97
N VAL A 330 -6.17 -7.06 -0.25
CA VAL A 330 -4.97 -7.00 -1.12
C VAL A 330 -5.32 -6.50 -2.51
N GLY A 331 -4.61 -5.46 -2.96
CA GLY A 331 -4.79 -4.86 -4.28
C GLY A 331 -4.75 -5.89 -5.42
N GLY A 332 -5.80 -5.89 -6.24
CA GLY A 332 -5.95 -6.78 -7.39
C GLY A 332 -6.48 -8.17 -7.07
N ASP A 333 -6.95 -8.41 -5.85
CA ASP A 333 -7.61 -9.65 -5.48
C ASP A 333 -8.96 -9.85 -6.16
N PHE A 334 -9.24 -11.12 -6.41
CA PHE A 334 -10.52 -11.72 -6.76
C PHE A 334 -10.62 -13.03 -5.96
N ILE A 335 -11.79 -13.67 -5.93
CA ILE A 335 -12.07 -14.77 -4.98
C ILE A 335 -11.04 -15.90 -5.04
N THR A 336 -10.49 -16.21 -6.21
CA THR A 336 -9.45 -17.25 -6.36
C THR A 336 -8.19 -16.94 -5.56
N ARG A 337 -7.76 -15.67 -5.47
CA ARG A 337 -6.56 -15.27 -4.72
C ARG A 337 -6.79 -15.25 -3.22
N VAL A 338 -7.98 -14.84 -2.81
CA VAL A 338 -8.43 -14.94 -1.40
C VAL A 338 -8.45 -16.39 -0.95
N TYR A 339 -9.08 -17.27 -1.72
CA TYR A 339 -9.07 -18.71 -1.47
C TYR A 339 -7.64 -19.26 -1.40
N ALA A 340 -6.79 -18.93 -2.39
CA ALA A 340 -5.40 -19.37 -2.42
C ALA A 340 -4.64 -18.96 -1.16
N ARG A 341 -4.82 -17.73 -0.64
CA ARG A 341 -4.19 -17.31 0.62
C ARG A 341 -4.66 -18.12 1.82
N LEU A 342 -5.96 -18.38 1.92
CA LEU A 342 -6.53 -19.14 3.04
C LEU A 342 -5.98 -20.57 3.11
N VAL A 343 -5.68 -21.18 1.96
CA VAL A 343 -5.14 -22.56 1.89
C VAL A 343 -3.61 -22.61 1.81
N GLY A 344 -2.90 -21.48 1.92
CA GLY A 344 -1.44 -21.43 1.82
C GLY A 344 -0.87 -21.62 0.40
N GLY A 345 -1.69 -21.38 -0.62
CA GLY A 345 -1.28 -21.43 -2.02
C GLY A 345 -0.45 -20.23 -2.48
N LYS A 346 0.26 -20.39 -3.61
CA LYS A 346 1.11 -19.33 -4.19
C LYS A 346 0.27 -18.13 -4.63
N THR A 347 0.55 -16.97 -4.07
CA THR A 347 -0.22 -15.74 -4.31
C THR A 347 0.62 -14.48 -4.09
N HIS A 348 0.11 -13.33 -4.52
CA HIS A 348 0.72 -12.03 -4.26
C HIS A 348 0.46 -11.60 -2.81
N ARG A 349 1.50 -11.15 -2.12
CA ARG A 349 1.44 -10.68 -0.73
C ARG A 349 0.79 -11.69 0.24
N PRO A 350 1.32 -12.93 0.35
CA PRO A 350 0.78 -13.94 1.28
C PRO A 350 0.86 -13.51 2.75
N GLU A 351 1.83 -12.65 3.10
CA GLU A 351 2.05 -12.12 4.45
C GLU A 351 0.84 -11.35 5.00
N MET A 352 -0.03 -10.84 4.13
CA MET A 352 -1.26 -10.15 4.53
C MET A 352 -2.27 -11.06 5.25
N TYR A 353 -2.13 -12.38 5.11
CA TYR A 353 -2.97 -13.37 5.77
C TYR A 353 -2.27 -14.01 6.99
N ALA A 354 -1.05 -13.58 7.33
CA ALA A 354 -0.34 -14.07 8.50
C ALA A 354 -1.11 -13.69 9.77
N GLY A 355 -1.52 -14.69 10.55
CA GLY A 355 -2.18 -14.49 11.83
C GLY A 355 -3.56 -13.81 11.76
N ILE A 356 -4.27 -13.85 10.63
CA ILE A 356 -5.60 -13.20 10.52
C ILE A 356 -6.66 -13.75 11.48
N PHE A 357 -6.44 -14.95 12.01
CA PHE A 357 -7.30 -15.58 13.03
C PHE A 357 -6.70 -15.49 14.44
N ALA A 358 -5.62 -14.74 14.65
CA ALA A 358 -5.00 -14.59 15.97
C ALA A 358 -5.91 -13.83 16.94
N ALA A 359 -6.69 -12.87 16.44
CA ALA A 359 -7.79 -12.25 17.16
C ALA A 359 -9.11 -12.87 16.70
N SER A 360 -9.94 -13.32 17.64
CA SER A 360 -11.27 -13.83 17.31
C SER A 360 -12.14 -12.68 16.80
N ALA A 361 -12.51 -12.73 15.51
CA ALA A 361 -13.42 -11.77 14.92
C ALA A 361 -14.88 -12.05 15.35
N ASP A 362 -15.68 -10.99 15.52
CA ASP A 362 -17.14 -11.08 15.64
C ASP A 362 -17.79 -11.00 14.25
N TYR A 363 -17.17 -10.27 13.33
CA TYR A 363 -17.60 -10.13 11.94
C TYR A 363 -16.45 -10.34 10.96
N ILE A 364 -16.72 -11.03 9.86
CA ILE A 364 -15.84 -11.08 8.68
C ILE A 364 -16.62 -10.51 7.50
N PHE A 365 -16.21 -9.33 7.03
CA PHE A 365 -16.74 -8.73 5.82
C PHE A 365 -15.91 -9.15 4.61
N ILE A 366 -16.58 -9.63 3.56
CA ILE A 366 -15.96 -9.97 2.28
C ILE A 366 -16.45 -8.96 1.23
N PHE A 367 -15.56 -8.08 0.79
CA PHE A 367 -15.84 -7.07 -0.23
C PHE A 367 -14.93 -7.25 -1.45
N LEU A 368 -15.47 -7.94 -2.44
CA LEU A 368 -14.81 -8.29 -3.71
C LEU A 368 -15.76 -8.02 -4.89
N GLY A 369 -15.32 -8.34 -6.10
CA GLY A 369 -16.15 -8.32 -7.30
C GLY A 369 -15.56 -7.49 -8.43
N GLN A 370 -14.82 -6.41 -8.14
CA GLN A 370 -14.30 -5.57 -9.22
C GLN A 370 -13.30 -6.30 -10.11
N ASN A 371 -12.40 -7.07 -9.51
CA ASN A 371 -11.45 -7.88 -10.27
C ASN A 371 -12.03 -9.21 -10.73
N ASP A 372 -13.05 -9.74 -10.05
CA ASP A 372 -13.76 -10.95 -10.44
C ASP A 372 -14.51 -10.72 -11.76
N THR A 373 -15.20 -9.58 -11.87
CA THR A 373 -16.12 -9.28 -12.98
C THR A 373 -15.45 -8.60 -14.16
N LYS A 374 -14.19 -8.16 -14.05
CA LYS A 374 -13.49 -7.54 -15.19
C LYS A 374 -13.34 -8.56 -16.32
N ALA A 375 -13.49 -8.10 -17.55
CA ALA A 375 -13.39 -8.96 -18.72
C ALA A 375 -12.25 -8.48 -19.63
N SER A 376 -11.57 -9.40 -20.32
CA SER A 376 -10.40 -9.06 -21.15
C SER A 376 -10.77 -8.84 -22.61
N SER A 377 -10.09 -7.90 -23.27
CA SER A 377 -10.19 -7.67 -24.72
C SER A 377 -9.77 -8.89 -25.53
N ALA A 378 -8.87 -9.74 -24.99
CA ALA A 378 -8.48 -11.00 -25.61
C ALA A 378 -9.63 -12.02 -25.72
N ARG A 379 -10.74 -11.79 -24.99
CA ARG A 379 -11.97 -12.59 -25.04
C ARG A 379 -13.18 -11.73 -25.40
N ASN A 380 -12.98 -10.61 -26.11
CA ASN A 380 -14.04 -9.69 -26.50
C ASN A 380 -14.93 -9.20 -25.35
N PHE A 381 -14.39 -9.16 -24.12
CA PHE A 381 -15.10 -8.75 -22.91
C PHE A 381 -16.33 -9.60 -22.52
N THR A 382 -16.52 -10.78 -23.13
CA THR A 382 -17.73 -11.59 -22.93
C THR A 382 -17.70 -12.42 -21.65
N ILE A 383 -16.52 -12.80 -21.19
CA ILE A 383 -16.33 -13.69 -20.03
C ILE A 383 -15.57 -12.93 -18.93
N PRO A 384 -16.13 -12.81 -17.72
CA PRO A 384 -15.41 -12.24 -16.58
C PRO A 384 -14.23 -13.12 -16.18
N ILE A 385 -13.23 -12.55 -15.50
CA ILE A 385 -12.05 -13.30 -15.04
C ILE A 385 -12.44 -14.48 -14.16
N VAL A 386 -13.46 -14.32 -13.32
CA VAL A 386 -14.05 -15.41 -12.55
C VAL A 386 -15.46 -15.66 -13.12
N PRO A 387 -15.65 -16.74 -13.91
CA PRO A 387 -16.97 -17.13 -14.38
C PRO A 387 -17.93 -17.45 -13.22
N PRO A 388 -19.26 -17.27 -13.41
CA PRO A 388 -20.28 -17.52 -12.38
C PRO A 388 -20.17 -18.87 -11.65
N GLU A 389 -19.94 -19.96 -12.38
CA GLU A 389 -19.78 -21.31 -11.78
C GLU A 389 -18.54 -21.41 -10.89
N ALA A 390 -17.42 -20.83 -11.34
CA ALA A 390 -16.19 -20.79 -10.57
C ALA A 390 -16.32 -19.89 -9.34
N GLN A 391 -17.02 -18.76 -9.48
CA GLN A 391 -17.34 -17.86 -8.36
C GLN A 391 -18.12 -18.62 -7.29
N GLU A 392 -19.23 -19.26 -7.66
CA GLU A 392 -20.09 -19.96 -6.69
C GLU A 392 -19.30 -21.02 -5.92
N LYS A 393 -18.53 -21.85 -6.64
CA LYS A 393 -17.70 -22.88 -6.01
C LYS A 393 -16.68 -22.29 -5.05
N LEU A 394 -15.88 -21.32 -5.51
CA LEU A 394 -14.80 -20.74 -4.71
C LEU A 394 -15.32 -19.99 -3.48
N TYR A 395 -16.48 -19.35 -3.58
CA TYR A 395 -17.11 -18.74 -2.42
C TYR A 395 -17.55 -19.80 -1.40
N ARG A 396 -18.19 -20.90 -1.83
CA ARG A 396 -18.55 -22.00 -0.91
C ARG A 396 -17.32 -22.55 -0.18
N ASP A 397 -16.26 -22.83 -0.93
CA ASP A 397 -15.00 -23.36 -0.37
C ASP A 397 -14.37 -22.35 0.62
N THR A 398 -14.35 -21.06 0.25
CA THR A 398 -13.86 -19.98 1.12
C THR A 398 -14.68 -19.87 2.40
N ILE A 399 -16.01 -19.86 2.29
CA ILE A 399 -16.94 -19.75 3.43
C ILE A 399 -16.79 -20.96 4.37
N ALA A 400 -16.61 -22.17 3.82
CA ALA A 400 -16.37 -23.37 4.61
C ALA A 400 -15.10 -23.25 5.46
N ILE A 401 -13.99 -22.79 4.86
CA ILE A 401 -12.73 -22.57 5.59
C ILE A 401 -12.92 -21.51 6.68
N LEU A 402 -13.58 -20.39 6.38
CA LEU A 402 -13.78 -19.32 7.36
C LEU A 402 -14.61 -19.79 8.55
N ARG A 403 -15.64 -20.63 8.33
CA ARG A 403 -16.45 -21.23 9.41
C ARG A 403 -15.68 -22.22 10.26
N GLU A 404 -14.78 -22.98 9.65
CA GLU A 404 -13.92 -23.90 10.39
C GLU A 404 -12.94 -23.14 11.31
N LYS A 405 -12.44 -21.99 10.86
CA LYS A 405 -11.41 -21.21 11.58
C LYS A 405 -11.96 -20.13 12.50
N SER A 406 -13.22 -19.74 12.36
CA SER A 406 -13.78 -18.61 13.10
C SER A 406 -15.29 -18.75 13.36
N PRO A 407 -15.77 -18.41 14.57
CA PRO A 407 -17.21 -18.34 14.88
C PRO A 407 -17.88 -17.04 14.39
N ALA A 408 -17.13 -16.14 13.73
CA ALA A 408 -17.61 -14.84 13.31
C ALA A 408 -18.84 -14.90 12.39
N ARG A 409 -19.71 -13.89 12.46
CA ARG A 409 -20.76 -13.70 11.46
C ARG A 409 -20.12 -13.28 10.14
N LEU A 410 -20.35 -14.07 9.10
CA LEU A 410 -19.86 -13.77 7.76
C LEU A 410 -20.85 -12.84 7.04
N VAL A 411 -20.31 -11.78 6.43
CA VAL A 411 -21.09 -10.77 5.73
C VAL A 411 -20.53 -10.57 4.33
N LEU A 412 -21.35 -10.83 3.31
CA LEU A 412 -21.01 -10.58 1.91
C LEU A 412 -21.42 -9.16 1.54
N ILE A 413 -20.49 -8.38 0.98
CA ILE A 413 -20.79 -7.05 0.43
C ILE A 413 -20.85 -7.17 -1.08
N SER A 414 -21.93 -6.65 -1.69
CA SER A 414 -22.07 -6.60 -3.14
C SER A 414 -20.89 -5.88 -3.80
N ALA A 415 -20.56 -6.22 -5.04
CA ALA A 415 -19.61 -5.42 -5.82
C ALA A 415 -20.11 -3.98 -5.98
N ALA A 416 -19.21 -3.00 -5.88
CA ALA A 416 -19.54 -1.59 -6.15
C ALA A 416 -20.04 -1.36 -7.58
N SER A 417 -20.98 -0.42 -7.76
CA SER A 417 -21.39 0.05 -9.08
C SER A 417 -20.38 1.09 -9.56
N THR A 418 -19.30 0.67 -10.25
CA THR A 418 -18.25 1.58 -10.74
C THR A 418 -18.72 2.48 -11.90
N MET A 419 -17.90 3.44 -12.30
CA MET A 419 -18.17 4.35 -13.43
C MET A 419 -17.96 3.63 -14.77
N ALA A 420 -18.97 2.88 -15.22
CA ALA A 420 -18.90 2.02 -16.40
C ALA A 420 -18.43 2.76 -17.68
N ASP A 421 -18.93 3.96 -17.92
CA ASP A 421 -18.56 4.73 -19.12
C ASP A 421 -17.10 5.19 -19.10
N LEU A 422 -16.60 5.66 -17.94
CA LEU A 422 -15.19 6.01 -17.78
C LEU A 422 -14.28 4.78 -17.92
N CYS A 423 -14.70 3.65 -17.32
CA CYS A 423 -14.00 2.37 -17.47
C CYS A 423 -13.92 1.93 -18.94
N ARG A 424 -15.02 2.06 -19.69
CA ARG A 424 -15.10 1.76 -21.12
C ARG A 424 -14.14 2.64 -21.92
N GLN A 425 -14.23 3.96 -21.75
CA GLN A 425 -13.36 4.93 -22.44
C GLN A 425 -11.87 4.65 -22.19
N ASN A 426 -11.49 4.38 -20.94
CA ASN A 426 -10.11 4.05 -20.59
C ASN A 426 -9.64 2.74 -21.22
N THR A 427 -10.54 1.75 -21.31
CA THR A 427 -10.26 0.45 -21.94
C THR A 427 -10.09 0.60 -23.46
N GLU A 428 -11.00 1.31 -24.13
CA GLU A 428 -10.96 1.54 -25.57
C GLU A 428 -9.68 2.26 -26.00
N LYS A 429 -9.24 3.28 -25.25
CA LYS A 429 -7.95 3.95 -25.47
C LYS A 429 -6.76 2.99 -25.42
N ARG A 430 -6.78 2.02 -24.49
CA ARG A 430 -5.71 1.00 -24.37
C ARG A 430 -5.75 0.00 -25.53
N VAL A 431 -6.94 -0.46 -25.91
CA VAL A 431 -7.11 -1.36 -27.06
C VAL A 431 -6.66 -0.68 -28.35
N ALA A 432 -7.02 0.59 -28.56
CA ALA A 432 -6.57 1.38 -29.71
C ALA A 432 -5.04 1.53 -29.77
N SER A 433 -4.35 1.47 -28.62
CA SER A 433 -2.88 1.46 -28.55
C SER A 433 -2.25 0.07 -28.78
N GLY A 434 -3.03 -0.92 -29.24
CA GLY A 434 -2.56 -2.28 -29.50
C GLY A 434 -2.30 -3.11 -28.24
N LYS A 435 -2.80 -2.70 -27.08
CA LYS A 435 -2.57 -3.38 -25.79
C LYS A 435 -3.78 -4.21 -25.39
N VAL A 436 -3.55 -5.41 -24.86
CA VAL A 436 -4.60 -6.17 -24.14
C VAL A 436 -5.06 -5.34 -22.94
N ALA A 437 -6.37 -5.19 -22.81
CA ALA A 437 -6.98 -4.37 -21.76
C ALA A 437 -8.10 -5.14 -21.05
N ASN A 438 -8.35 -4.80 -19.79
CA ASN A 438 -9.48 -5.32 -19.02
C ASN A 438 -10.53 -4.22 -18.86
N MET A 439 -11.78 -4.54 -19.17
CA MET A 439 -12.93 -3.67 -18.94
C MET A 439 -13.53 -3.97 -17.56
N PHE A 440 -13.65 -2.94 -16.74
CA PHE A 440 -14.34 -2.98 -15.45
C PHE A 440 -15.74 -2.40 -15.58
N GLY A 441 -16.60 -2.64 -14.59
CA GLY A 441 -17.88 -1.93 -14.47
C GLY A 441 -18.99 -2.37 -15.43
N MET A 442 -18.85 -3.51 -16.11
CA MET A 442 -19.91 -4.03 -16.99
C MET A 442 -21.12 -4.47 -16.14
N PRO A 443 -22.30 -3.82 -16.25
CA PRO A 443 -23.44 -4.10 -15.38
C PRO A 443 -23.86 -5.56 -15.39
N GLN A 444 -23.91 -6.18 -16.57
CA GLN A 444 -24.25 -7.60 -16.74
C GLN A 444 -23.36 -8.52 -15.87
N HIS A 445 -22.04 -8.30 -15.86
CA HIS A 445 -21.11 -9.15 -15.11
C HIS A 445 -21.23 -8.90 -13.60
N ILE A 446 -21.41 -7.63 -13.20
CA ILE A 446 -21.59 -7.25 -11.79
C ILE A 446 -22.91 -7.78 -11.22
N GLU A 447 -24.00 -7.66 -11.97
CA GLU A 447 -25.33 -8.10 -11.56
C GLU A 447 -25.39 -9.63 -11.45
N ALA A 448 -24.78 -10.35 -12.39
CA ALA A 448 -24.63 -11.81 -12.31
C ALA A 448 -23.81 -12.23 -11.08
N TYR A 449 -22.71 -11.53 -10.81
CA TYR A 449 -21.87 -11.76 -9.63
C TYR A 449 -22.65 -11.52 -8.32
N ASN A 450 -23.38 -10.40 -8.22
CA ASN A 450 -24.17 -10.05 -7.04
C ASN A 450 -25.34 -11.03 -6.83
N ALA A 451 -25.95 -11.53 -7.89
CA ALA A 451 -27.01 -12.54 -7.80
C ALA A 451 -26.49 -13.84 -7.16
N ILE A 452 -25.27 -14.27 -7.48
CA ILE A 452 -24.62 -15.42 -6.82
C ILE A 452 -24.37 -15.13 -5.34
N LEU A 453 -23.86 -13.95 -4.98
CA LEU A 453 -23.65 -13.61 -3.57
C LEU A 453 -24.95 -13.65 -2.77
N GLN A 454 -26.05 -13.12 -3.32
CA GLN A 454 -27.36 -13.18 -2.67
C GLN A 454 -27.90 -14.62 -2.54
N LYS A 455 -27.71 -15.45 -3.58
CA LYS A 455 -28.04 -16.88 -3.54
C LYS A 455 -27.29 -17.56 -2.39
N LEU A 456 -25.97 -17.38 -2.32
CA LEU A 456 -25.12 -17.96 -1.28
C LEU A 456 -25.47 -17.45 0.11
N ALA A 457 -25.76 -16.15 0.26
CA ALA A 457 -26.18 -15.60 1.54
C ALA A 457 -27.45 -16.27 2.08
N ARG A 458 -28.45 -16.52 1.21
CA ARG A 458 -29.67 -17.24 1.60
C ARG A 458 -29.41 -18.71 1.91
N GLU A 459 -28.71 -19.42 1.04
CA GLU A 459 -28.51 -20.87 1.19
C GLU A 459 -27.60 -21.24 2.35
N LEU A 460 -26.64 -20.37 2.68
CA LEU A 460 -25.65 -20.65 3.71
C LEU A 460 -25.95 -19.92 5.01
N ASP A 461 -27.03 -19.15 5.15
CA ASP A 461 -27.28 -18.25 6.29
C ASP A 461 -26.09 -17.30 6.55
N LEU A 462 -25.82 -16.44 5.58
CA LEU A 462 -24.88 -15.33 5.68
C LEU A 462 -25.66 -14.02 5.59
N ASP A 463 -25.05 -12.96 6.09
CA ASP A 463 -25.59 -11.63 5.85
C ASP A 463 -25.11 -11.07 4.52
N TYR A 464 -25.91 -10.19 3.95
CA TYR A 464 -25.61 -9.52 2.68
C TYR A 464 -25.86 -8.01 2.81
N ILE A 465 -24.89 -7.22 2.37
CA ILE A 465 -25.02 -5.75 2.27
C ILE A 465 -25.00 -5.39 0.79
N ASP A 466 -26.10 -4.80 0.33
CA ASP A 466 -26.19 -4.20 -1.00
C ASP A 466 -25.65 -2.77 -0.99
N ILE A 467 -24.49 -2.57 -1.59
CA ILE A 467 -23.96 -1.24 -1.92
C ILE A 467 -24.10 -0.93 -3.41
N TYR A 468 -24.32 -1.93 -4.27
CA TYR A 468 -24.43 -1.78 -5.72
C TYR A 468 -25.60 -0.87 -6.09
N THR A 469 -26.80 -1.23 -5.64
CA THR A 469 -28.03 -0.49 -5.96
C THR A 469 -27.98 0.96 -5.49
N PRO A 470 -27.62 1.27 -4.23
CA PRO A 470 -27.58 2.66 -3.78
C PRO A 470 -26.43 3.45 -4.44
N MET A 471 -25.28 2.83 -4.76
CA MET A 471 -24.23 3.50 -5.55
C MET A 471 -24.70 3.82 -6.97
N GLN A 472 -25.40 2.88 -7.62
CA GLN A 472 -25.93 3.06 -8.97
C GLN A 472 -26.91 4.24 -9.04
N LYS A 473 -27.71 4.42 -7.98
CA LYS A 473 -28.73 5.48 -7.87
C LYS A 473 -28.21 6.77 -7.24
N HIS A 474 -26.92 6.84 -6.88
CA HIS A 474 -26.37 8.01 -6.22
C HIS A 474 -26.43 9.22 -7.18
N PRO A 475 -27.04 10.37 -6.79
CA PRO A 475 -27.22 11.52 -7.68
C PRO A 475 -25.91 12.03 -8.27
N ASP A 476 -24.83 11.97 -7.48
CA ASP A 476 -23.47 12.27 -7.89
C ASP A 476 -22.61 11.02 -7.75
N LYS A 477 -22.89 9.99 -8.55
CA LYS A 477 -22.13 8.74 -8.54
C LYS A 477 -20.64 8.97 -8.83
N GLY A 478 -20.33 9.98 -9.67
CA GLY A 478 -18.97 10.31 -10.07
C GLY A 478 -18.07 10.66 -8.89
N SER A 479 -18.57 11.40 -7.90
CA SER A 479 -17.77 11.77 -6.73
C SER A 479 -17.41 10.60 -5.82
N LEU A 480 -18.05 9.43 -5.94
CA LEU A 480 -17.72 8.24 -5.15
C LEU A 480 -16.46 7.52 -5.63
N PHE A 481 -15.94 7.86 -6.82
CA PHE A 481 -14.80 7.17 -7.43
C PHE A 481 -13.67 8.13 -7.79
N SER A 482 -12.47 7.60 -7.93
CA SER A 482 -11.33 8.31 -8.50
C SER A 482 -11.66 8.74 -9.93
N PRO A 483 -11.50 10.03 -10.28
CA PRO A 483 -11.73 10.50 -11.65
C PRO A 483 -10.71 9.96 -12.64
N ALA A 484 -9.61 9.37 -12.16
CA ALA A 484 -8.57 8.81 -13.01
C ALA A 484 -8.97 7.46 -13.64
N ASP A 485 -9.73 6.64 -12.92
CA ASP A 485 -10.05 5.27 -13.36
C ASP A 485 -11.52 4.88 -13.27
N GLY A 486 -12.32 5.53 -12.41
CA GLY A 486 -13.72 5.20 -12.21
C GLY A 486 -13.98 3.88 -11.47
N VAL A 487 -12.94 3.25 -10.90
CA VAL A 487 -12.99 1.96 -10.18
C VAL A 487 -12.70 2.13 -8.70
N HIS A 488 -11.61 2.82 -8.36
CA HIS A 488 -11.20 2.96 -6.96
C HIS A 488 -12.04 4.03 -6.26
N LEU A 489 -12.34 3.81 -4.99
CA LEU A 489 -13.16 4.73 -4.20
C LEU A 489 -12.42 6.05 -3.98
N SER A 490 -13.16 7.16 -4.04
CA SER A 490 -12.72 8.43 -3.51
C SER A 490 -12.88 8.47 -1.98
N GLU A 491 -12.53 9.60 -1.37
CA GLU A 491 -12.86 9.90 0.04
C GLU A 491 -14.37 9.74 0.32
N ALA A 492 -15.22 10.25 -0.57
CA ALA A 492 -16.67 10.13 -0.46
C ALA A 492 -17.14 8.68 -0.69
N GLY A 493 -16.51 7.94 -1.60
CA GLY A 493 -16.77 6.52 -1.81
C GLY A 493 -16.48 5.67 -0.56
N HIS A 494 -15.35 5.91 0.10
CA HIS A 494 -15.02 5.24 1.36
C HIS A 494 -16.03 5.59 2.47
N ALA A 495 -16.44 6.86 2.57
CA ALA A 495 -17.47 7.28 3.52
C ALA A 495 -18.82 6.60 3.25
N PHE A 496 -19.21 6.49 1.98
CA PHE A 496 -20.44 5.82 1.55
C PHE A 496 -20.47 4.34 1.94
N VAL A 497 -19.36 3.60 1.70
CA VAL A 497 -19.27 2.19 2.08
C VAL A 497 -19.31 2.04 3.61
N ALA A 498 -18.59 2.90 4.34
CA ALA A 498 -18.61 2.90 5.79
C ALA A 498 -20.02 3.14 6.35
N GLU A 499 -20.78 4.06 5.76
CA GLU A 499 -22.17 4.33 6.15
C GLU A 499 -23.06 3.08 5.99
N HIS A 500 -22.92 2.32 4.89
CA HIS A 500 -23.73 1.11 4.67
C HIS A 500 -23.38 -0.01 5.65
N ILE A 501 -22.11 -0.14 6.02
CA ILE A 501 -21.68 -1.07 7.07
C ILE A 501 -22.24 -0.63 8.43
N LEU A 502 -22.19 0.66 8.76
CA LEU A 502 -22.76 1.18 10.01
C LEU A 502 -24.28 1.00 10.08
N LYS A 503 -25.01 1.20 8.96
CA LYS A 503 -26.45 0.88 8.86
C LYS A 503 -26.72 -0.58 9.16
N TYR A 504 -25.96 -1.49 8.54
CA TYR A 504 -26.07 -2.92 8.82
C TYR A 504 -25.83 -3.25 10.30
N LEU A 505 -24.76 -2.71 10.89
CA LEU A 505 -24.42 -2.94 12.30
C LEU A 505 -25.47 -2.34 13.25
N SER A 506 -26.06 -1.19 12.91
CA SER A 506 -27.11 -0.56 13.73
C SER A 506 -28.41 -1.37 13.79
N GLY A 507 -28.67 -2.17 12.75
CA GLY A 507 -29.82 -3.09 12.71
C GLY A 507 -29.64 -4.36 13.54
N ARG A 508 -28.44 -4.60 14.10
CA ARG A 508 -28.12 -5.76 14.92
C ARG A 508 -28.13 -5.35 16.40
N LYS A 509 -29.16 -5.77 17.12
CA LYS A 509 -29.28 -5.56 18.57
C LYS A 509 -28.63 -6.69 19.36
#